data_AF-A0A978TI20-F1
#
_entry.id   AF-A0A978TI20-F1
#
_cell.length_a   1.000
_cell.length_b   1.000
_cell.length_c   1.000
_cell.angle_alpha   90.00
_cell.angle_beta   90.00
_cell.angle_gamma   90.00
#
_symmetry.space_group_name_H-M   'P 1'
#
loop_
_entity.id
_entity.type
_entity.pdbx_description
1 polymer ?
#
loop_
_entity_poly.entity_id
_entity_poly.type
_entity_poly.pdbx_seq_one_letter_code
_entity_poly.pdbx_strand_id
1 'polypeptide(L)'
;MTSFPRILNFRSFFAELKFDLAERLRLLNDPEAPFYIANKILGLTKFKYLSSKKGIFAVGALLSIEKPWDQIAAKLQRDRKELMKIIDETTTRRNDIVHRADRPQTDPGGEVQDVSYSWAQQSVDTIKHVCLALDELVVERMAQLQAREL
;
A
#
# COMPACT_ATOMS: atom_id res chain seq x y z
N MET A 1 -1.58 23.21 -11.87
CA MET A 1 -1.31 21.83 -12.38
C MET A 1 -0.42 21.10 -11.37
N THR A 2 -1.01 20.33 -10.47
CA THR A 2 -0.27 19.45 -9.55
C THR A 2 0.30 18.28 -10.35
N SER A 3 1.61 18.28 -10.57
CA SER A 3 2.31 17.18 -11.22
C SER A 3 2.13 15.91 -10.40
N PHE A 4 1.44 14.90 -10.93
CA PHE A 4 1.45 13.56 -10.34
C PHE A 4 2.90 13.09 -10.24
N PRO A 5 3.38 12.65 -9.08
CA PRO A 5 4.78 12.33 -8.93
C PRO A 5 5.13 11.16 -9.86
N ARG A 6 6.09 11.38 -10.76
CA ARG A 6 6.60 10.37 -11.72
C ARG A 6 7.37 9.30 -10.96
N ILE A 7 6.66 8.41 -10.27
CA ILE A 7 7.28 7.37 -9.46
C ILE A 7 7.14 6.04 -10.20
N LEU A 8 8.28 5.49 -10.63
CA LEU A 8 8.39 4.21 -11.36
C LEU A 8 7.60 3.07 -10.69
N ASN A 9 7.58 3.06 -9.36
CA ASN A 9 6.88 2.07 -8.55
C ASN A 9 5.35 2.20 -8.56
N PHE A 10 4.83 3.40 -8.80
CA PHE A 10 3.38 3.63 -8.87
C PHE A 10 2.81 3.08 -10.18
N ARG A 11 3.50 3.34 -11.30
CA ARG A 11 3.11 2.80 -12.61
C ARG A 11 3.14 1.28 -12.65
N SER A 12 4.16 0.65 -12.05
CA SER A 12 4.24 -0.81 -12.00
C SER A 12 3.13 -1.43 -11.13
N PHE A 13 2.72 -0.76 -10.04
CA PHE A 13 1.60 -1.23 -9.21
C PHE A 13 0.29 -1.30 -10.01
N PHE A 14 0.02 -0.29 -10.85
CA PHE A 14 -1.18 -0.20 -11.68
C PHE A 14 -1.00 -0.69 -13.13
N ALA A 15 0.04 -1.46 -13.45
CA ALA A 15 0.30 -1.91 -14.82
C ALA A 15 -0.84 -2.75 -15.44
N GLU A 16 -1.64 -3.40 -14.60
CA GLU A 16 -2.83 -4.18 -14.98
C GLU A 16 -4.09 -3.32 -15.16
N LEU A 17 -4.07 -2.05 -14.75
CA LEU A 17 -5.16 -1.11 -15.00
C LEU A 17 -5.17 -0.75 -16.48
N LYS A 18 -5.85 -1.57 -17.27
CA LYS A 18 -6.08 -1.36 -18.69
C LYS A 18 -7.55 -1.03 -18.92
N PHE A 19 -7.81 -0.10 -19.83
CA PHE A 19 -9.15 0.18 -20.32
C PHE A 19 -9.29 -0.39 -21.72
N ASP A 20 -10.31 -1.23 -21.93
CA ASP A 20 -10.66 -1.73 -23.25
C ASP A 20 -11.34 -0.64 -24.11
N LEU A 21 -11.70 -0.97 -25.35
CA LEU A 21 -12.28 0.00 -26.28
C LEU A 21 -13.65 0.50 -25.81
N ALA A 22 -14.51 -0.39 -25.29
CA ALA A 22 -15.85 -0.02 -24.84
C ALA A 22 -15.77 0.90 -23.62
N GLU A 23 -14.86 0.62 -22.70
CA GLU A 23 -14.60 1.44 -21.53
C GLU A 23 -14.05 2.82 -21.91
N ARG A 24 -13.13 2.90 -22.88
CA ARG A 24 -12.64 4.21 -23.36
C ARG A 24 -13.74 5.03 -24.00
N LEU A 25 -14.61 4.42 -24.80
CA LEU A 25 -15.75 5.11 -25.41
C LEU A 25 -16.76 5.58 -24.35
N ARG A 26 -16.96 4.80 -23.28
CA ARG A 26 -17.74 5.22 -22.12
C ARG A 26 -17.10 6.42 -21.43
N LEU A 27 -15.80 6.36 -21.12
CA LEU A 27 -15.09 7.44 -20.43
C LEU A 27 -15.11 8.78 -21.17
N LEU A 28 -15.25 8.77 -22.50
CA LEU A 28 -15.33 9.99 -23.30
C LEU A 28 -16.69 10.69 -23.22
N ASN A 29 -17.76 9.95 -22.92
CA ASN A 29 -19.15 10.44 -23.03
C ASN A 29 -19.92 10.38 -21.71
N ASP A 30 -19.39 9.73 -20.67
CA ASP A 30 -20.04 9.52 -19.39
C ASP A 30 -19.67 10.64 -18.39
N PRO A 31 -20.62 11.48 -17.94
CA PRO A 31 -20.36 12.48 -16.90
C PRO A 31 -19.95 11.83 -15.56
N GLU A 32 -20.32 10.56 -15.33
CA GLU A 32 -19.93 9.76 -14.15
C GLU A 32 -18.61 8.98 -14.38
N ALA A 33 -17.86 9.28 -15.45
CA ALA A 33 -16.56 8.68 -15.73
C ALA A 33 -15.59 8.68 -14.52
N PRO A 34 -15.51 9.74 -13.68
CA PRO A 34 -14.67 9.70 -12.48
C PRO A 34 -15.04 8.56 -11.52
N PHE A 35 -16.33 8.30 -11.30
CA PHE A 35 -16.79 7.19 -10.45
C PHE A 35 -16.49 5.83 -11.06
N TYR A 36 -16.61 5.69 -12.39
CA TYR A 36 -16.23 4.47 -13.08
C TYR A 36 -14.74 4.16 -12.91
N ILE A 37 -13.88 5.16 -13.11
CA ILE A 37 -12.43 5.04 -12.90
C ILE A 37 -12.13 4.68 -11.45
N ALA A 38 -12.75 5.38 -10.49
CA ALA A 38 -12.56 5.11 -9.06
C ALA A 38 -12.93 3.66 -8.70
N ASN A 39 -14.08 3.17 -9.17
CA ASN A 39 -14.52 1.80 -8.94
C ASN A 39 -13.56 0.77 -9.55
N LYS A 40 -13.01 1.05 -10.74
CA LYS A 40 -12.02 0.17 -11.37
C LYS A 40 -10.69 0.14 -10.61
N ILE A 41 -10.23 1.31 -10.13
CA ILE A 41 -9.04 1.40 -9.26
C ILE A 41 -9.28 0.62 -7.97
N LEU A 42 -10.44 0.80 -7.32
CA LEU A 42 -10.82 0.06 -6.12
C LEU A 42 -10.89 -1.45 -6.35
N GLY A 43 -11.38 -1.88 -7.52
CA GLY A 43 -11.38 -3.29 -7.91
C GLY A 43 -9.98 -3.90 -7.94
N LEU A 44 -9.00 -3.18 -8.51
CA LEU A 44 -7.61 -3.63 -8.56
C LEU A 44 -6.90 -3.58 -7.20
N THR A 45 -7.16 -2.56 -6.39
CA THR A 45 -6.55 -2.44 -5.05
C THR A 45 -7.12 -3.44 -4.05
N LYS A 46 -8.37 -3.88 -4.21
CA LYS A 46 -8.93 -5.01 -3.44
C LYS A 46 -8.18 -6.31 -3.73
N PHE A 47 -7.70 -6.51 -4.96
CA PHE A 47 -6.97 -7.71 -5.35
C PHE A 47 -5.47 -7.64 -5.00
N LYS A 48 -4.86 -6.45 -5.09
CA LYS A 48 -3.45 -6.24 -4.76
C LYS A 48 -3.29 -5.90 -3.28
N TYR A 49 -2.85 -6.86 -2.48
CA TYR A 49 -2.57 -6.73 -1.04
C TYR A 49 -1.94 -5.37 -0.66
N LEU A 50 -2.79 -4.49 -0.11
CA LEU A 50 -2.39 -3.17 0.37
C LEU A 50 -1.49 -3.23 1.61
N SER A 51 -1.44 -4.40 2.26
CA SER A 51 -0.60 -4.69 3.42
C SER A 51 0.90 -4.71 3.12
N SER A 52 1.29 -4.75 1.84
CA SER A 52 2.71 -4.75 1.45
C SER A 52 3.32 -3.34 1.49
N LYS A 53 4.66 -3.24 1.54
CA LYS A 53 5.33 -1.94 1.47
C LYS A 53 4.97 -1.13 0.21
N LYS A 54 4.67 -1.84 -0.89
CA LYS A 54 4.24 -1.27 -2.16
C LYS A 54 2.80 -0.76 -2.08
N GLY A 55 1.92 -1.49 -1.38
CA GLY A 55 0.54 -1.10 -1.13
C GLY A 55 0.44 0.19 -0.33
N ILE A 56 1.16 0.29 0.79
CA ILE A 56 1.26 1.49 1.63
C ILE A 56 1.74 2.69 0.79
N PHE A 57 2.78 2.48 -0.02
CA PHE A 57 3.27 3.51 -0.94
C PHE A 57 2.22 3.93 -1.97
N ALA A 58 1.50 2.97 -2.57
CA ALA A 58 0.48 3.24 -3.58
C ALA A 58 -0.69 4.05 -3.02
N VAL A 59 -1.15 3.75 -1.80
CA VAL A 59 -2.21 4.51 -1.11
C VAL A 59 -1.77 5.96 -0.86
N GLY A 60 -0.57 6.17 -0.31
CA GLY A 60 -0.05 7.52 -0.12
C GLY A 60 0.09 8.29 -1.43
N ALA A 61 0.60 7.64 -2.47
CA ALA A 61 0.76 8.26 -3.78
C ALA A 61 -0.57 8.62 -4.46
N LEU A 62 -1.64 7.80 -4.30
CA LEU A 62 -2.99 8.11 -4.80
C LEU A 62 -3.53 9.42 -4.21
N LEU A 63 -3.21 9.68 -2.93
CA LEU A 63 -3.63 10.90 -2.23
C LEU A 63 -2.66 12.08 -2.44
N SER A 64 -1.73 11.93 -3.37
CA SER A 64 -0.68 12.92 -3.65
C SER A 64 0.21 13.25 -2.43
N ILE A 65 0.41 12.27 -1.54
CA ILE A 65 1.39 12.36 -0.46
C ILE A 65 2.77 12.05 -1.07
N GLU A 66 3.67 13.04 -1.07
CA GLU A 66 5.01 12.87 -1.63
C GLU A 66 5.87 12.00 -0.71
N LYS A 67 6.52 10.96 -1.27
CA LYS A 67 7.43 10.08 -0.53
C LYS A 67 6.83 9.59 0.81
N PRO A 68 5.70 8.86 0.81
CA PRO A 68 4.94 8.54 2.02
C PRO A 68 5.78 7.80 3.07
N TRP A 69 6.69 6.92 2.64
CA TRP A 69 7.60 6.22 3.54
C TRP A 69 8.58 7.13 4.29
N ASP A 70 9.04 8.21 3.66
CA ASP A 70 9.95 9.16 4.30
C ASP A 70 9.19 9.96 5.37
N GLN A 71 7.94 10.34 5.09
CA GLN A 71 7.07 11.04 6.04
C GLN A 71 6.67 10.14 7.23
N ILE A 72 6.30 8.89 6.97
CA ILE A 72 5.99 7.91 8.03
C ILE A 72 7.22 7.70 8.93
N ALA A 73 8.40 7.49 8.34
CA ALA A 73 9.64 7.30 9.08
C ALA A 73 9.98 8.52 9.96
N ALA A 74 9.81 9.73 9.42
CA ALA A 74 10.00 10.97 10.18
C ALA A 74 9.03 11.08 11.35
N LYS A 75 7.74 10.77 11.14
CA LYS A 75 6.70 10.85 12.18
C LYS A 75 6.91 9.84 13.31
N LEU A 76 7.33 8.63 12.95
CA LEU A 76 7.65 7.57 13.91
C LEU A 76 9.06 7.70 14.52
N GLN A 77 9.89 8.63 14.04
CA GLN A 77 11.30 8.78 14.41
C GLN A 77 12.09 7.47 14.31
N ARG A 78 11.82 6.68 13.26
CA ARG A 78 12.42 5.36 13.02
C ARG A 78 13.03 5.28 11.64
N ASP A 79 13.98 4.35 11.47
CA ASP A 79 14.58 4.14 10.15
C ASP A 79 13.57 3.59 9.16
N ARG A 80 13.51 4.23 7.98
CA ARG A 80 12.60 3.84 6.91
C ARG A 80 12.86 2.43 6.40
N LYS A 81 14.13 2.04 6.22
CA LYS A 81 14.47 0.73 5.66
C LYS A 81 14.10 -0.38 6.65
N GLU A 82 14.31 -0.16 7.94
CA GLU A 82 13.90 -1.05 9.01
C GLU A 82 12.38 -1.26 9.02
N LEU A 83 11.59 -0.19 8.99
CA LEU A 83 10.11 -0.28 8.94
C LEU A 83 9.64 -1.07 7.72
N MET A 84 10.19 -0.78 6.54
CA MET A 84 9.86 -1.49 5.30
C MET A 84 10.26 -2.97 5.36
N LYS A 85 11.41 -3.27 5.97
CA LYS A 85 11.93 -4.64 6.13
C LYS A 85 11.00 -5.46 7.04
N ILE A 86 10.63 -4.94 8.21
CA ILE A 86 9.72 -5.62 9.15
C ILE A 86 8.39 -5.93 8.47
N ILE A 87 7.82 -5.00 7.72
CA ILE A 87 6.54 -5.20 7.02
C ILE A 87 6.63 -6.26 5.94
N ASP A 88 7.71 -6.27 5.16
CA ASP A 88 7.94 -7.28 4.13
C ASP A 88 8.15 -8.67 4.73
N GLU A 89 8.98 -8.78 5.76
CA GLU A 89 9.25 -10.04 6.46
C GLU A 89 7.98 -10.58 7.10
N THR A 90 7.19 -9.72 7.76
CA THR A 90 5.91 -10.11 8.35
C THR A 90 4.90 -10.57 7.30
N THR A 91 4.81 -9.85 6.17
CA THR A 91 3.89 -10.21 5.08
C THR A 91 4.30 -11.53 4.42
N THR A 92 5.60 -11.74 4.23
CA THR A 92 6.16 -12.97 3.64
C THR A 92 5.90 -14.15 4.57
N ARG A 93 6.25 -14.03 5.85
CA ARG A 93 6.04 -15.09 6.83
C ARG A 93 4.55 -15.40 7.02
N ARG A 94 3.66 -14.40 7.01
CA ARG A 94 2.21 -14.64 7.01
C ARG A 94 1.78 -15.53 5.85
N ASN A 95 2.33 -15.32 4.66
CA ASN A 95 2.01 -16.16 3.50
C ASN A 95 2.58 -17.57 3.67
N ASP A 96 3.77 -17.71 4.24
CA ASP A 96 4.38 -19.01 4.53
C ASP A 96 3.59 -19.79 5.60
N ILE A 97 3.11 -19.13 6.66
CA ILE A 97 2.19 -19.71 7.65
C ILE A 97 0.93 -20.27 6.96
N VAL A 98 0.28 -19.44 6.14
CA VAL A 98 -1.01 -19.80 5.52
C VAL A 98 -0.86 -20.88 4.44
N HIS A 99 0.21 -20.85 3.64
CA HIS A 99 0.34 -21.70 2.45
C HIS A 99 1.34 -22.85 2.58
N ARG A 100 2.23 -22.81 3.58
CA ARG A 100 3.37 -23.74 3.70
C ARG A 100 3.57 -24.28 5.12
N ALA A 101 2.63 -24.03 6.02
CA ALA A 101 2.73 -24.36 7.45
C ALA A 101 3.99 -23.75 8.10
N ASP A 102 4.24 -22.46 7.81
CA ASP A 102 5.36 -21.64 8.29
C ASP A 102 6.75 -22.09 7.83
N ARG A 103 6.81 -22.93 6.78
CA ARG A 103 8.06 -23.27 6.11
C ARG A 103 8.46 -22.18 5.12
N PRO A 104 9.70 -21.69 5.16
CA PRO A 104 10.15 -20.63 4.29
C PRO A 104 10.16 -21.10 2.83
N GLN A 105 9.80 -20.21 1.90
CA GLN A 105 9.81 -20.53 0.47
C GLN A 105 11.19 -20.98 -0.04
N THR A 106 12.27 -20.48 0.56
CA THR A 106 13.65 -20.83 0.20
C THR A 106 14.07 -22.21 0.68
N ASP A 107 13.37 -22.77 1.66
CA ASP A 107 13.62 -24.12 2.18
C ASP A 107 12.29 -24.85 2.47
N PRO A 108 11.58 -25.33 1.43
CA PRO A 108 10.26 -25.94 1.57
C PRO A 108 10.25 -27.27 2.34
N GLY A 109 11.41 -27.92 2.46
CA GLY A 109 11.58 -29.17 3.21
C GLY A 109 12.07 -28.97 4.64
N GLY A 110 12.34 -27.73 5.03
CA GLY A 110 12.87 -27.37 6.34
C GLY A 110 11.86 -27.53 7.48
N GLU A 111 12.39 -27.30 8.68
CA GLU A 111 11.61 -27.30 9.92
C GLU A 111 10.63 -26.13 9.98
N VAL A 112 9.53 -26.34 10.70
CA VAL A 112 8.56 -25.28 11.01
C VAL A 112 9.25 -24.23 11.87
N GLN A 113 9.13 -22.96 11.50
CA GLN A 113 9.70 -21.87 12.28
C GLN A 113 8.87 -21.64 13.55
N ASP A 114 9.53 -21.49 14.70
CA ASP A 114 8.82 -21.14 15.94
C ASP A 114 8.31 -19.68 15.88
N VAL A 115 7.03 -19.47 16.24
CA VAL A 115 6.42 -18.14 16.30
C VAL A 115 6.53 -17.62 17.73
N SER A 116 7.64 -16.97 18.03
CA SER A 116 7.85 -16.39 19.35
C SER A 116 6.88 -15.22 19.61
N TYR A 117 6.49 -15.06 20.88
CA TYR A 117 5.66 -13.93 21.30
C TYR A 117 6.31 -12.58 20.99
N SER A 118 7.63 -12.46 21.19
CA SER A 118 8.37 -11.23 20.92
C SER A 118 8.33 -10.82 19.45
N TRP A 119 8.49 -11.79 18.54
CA TRP A 119 8.37 -11.53 17.11
C TRP A 119 6.96 -11.09 16.73
N ALA A 120 5.93 -11.80 17.23
CA ALA A 120 4.54 -11.48 16.94
C ALA A 120 4.18 -10.07 17.43
N GLN A 121 4.54 -9.74 18.67
CA GLN A 121 4.31 -8.41 19.25
C GLN A 121 5.00 -7.31 18.44
N GLN A 122 6.31 -7.44 18.17
CA GLN A 122 7.07 -6.45 17.42
C GLN A 122 6.50 -6.21 16.02
N SER A 123 6.10 -7.29 15.34
CA SER A 123 5.58 -7.25 13.97
C SER A 123 4.22 -6.55 13.93
N VAL A 124 3.31 -6.94 14.82
CA VAL A 124 1.96 -6.34 14.92
C VAL A 124 2.05 -4.87 15.35
N ASP A 125 2.86 -4.55 16.34
CA ASP A 125 3.02 -3.16 16.81
C ASP A 125 3.64 -2.28 15.73
N THR A 126 4.65 -2.76 15.01
CA THR A 126 5.23 -2.01 13.88
C THR A 126 4.20 -1.73 12.80
N ILE A 127 3.42 -2.74 12.39
CA ILE A 127 2.36 -2.58 11.39
C ILE A 127 1.32 -1.57 11.87
N LYS A 128 0.86 -1.70 13.12
CA LYS A 128 -0.11 -0.79 13.72
C LYS A 128 0.37 0.66 13.67
N HIS A 129 1.59 0.93 14.13
CA HIS A 129 2.14 2.29 14.13
C HIS A 129 2.32 2.86 12.72
N VAL A 130 2.70 2.03 11.74
CA VAL A 130 2.78 2.48 10.34
C VAL A 130 1.41 2.82 9.78
N CYS A 131 0.39 2.01 10.07
CA CYS A 131 -0.99 2.28 9.65
C CYS A 131 -1.52 3.58 10.28
N LEU A 132 -1.31 3.78 11.58
CA LEU A 132 -1.72 5.00 12.28
C LEU A 132 -1.00 6.23 11.73
N ALA A 133 0.32 6.15 11.53
CA ALA A 133 1.07 7.26 10.95
C ALA A 133 0.59 7.62 9.54
N LEU A 134 0.29 6.62 8.70
CA LEU A 134 -0.29 6.87 7.38
C LEU A 134 -1.68 7.48 7.49
N ASP A 135 -2.55 6.97 8.37
CA ASP A 135 -3.89 7.51 8.59
C ASP A 135 -3.86 8.99 8.93
N GLU A 136 -2.99 9.40 9.86
CA GLU A 136 -2.83 10.81 10.20
C GLU A 136 -2.36 11.66 9.00
N LEU A 137 -1.41 11.16 8.19
CA LEU A 137 -0.99 11.85 6.96
C LEU A 137 -2.14 11.98 5.95
N VAL A 138 -3.00 10.97 5.86
CA VAL A 138 -4.20 10.98 5.01
C VAL A 138 -5.20 12.02 5.52
N VAL A 139 -5.49 12.03 6.81
CA VAL A 139 -6.40 13.01 7.43
C VAL A 139 -5.92 14.43 7.19
N GLU A 140 -4.64 14.71 7.45
CA GLU A 140 -4.00 16.01 7.17
C GLU A 140 -4.14 16.39 5.68
N ARG A 141 -3.91 15.43 4.78
CA ARG A 141 -4.01 15.65 3.35
C ARG A 141 -5.43 15.92 2.87
N MET A 142 -6.41 15.19 3.40
CA MET A 142 -7.82 15.38 3.06
C MET A 142 -8.32 16.75 3.52
N ALA A 143 -7.93 17.21 4.72
CA ALA A 143 -8.24 18.55 5.20
C ALA A 143 -7.66 19.64 4.27
N GLN A 144 -6.44 19.47 3.77
CA GLN A 144 -5.84 20.40 2.80
C GLN A 144 -6.58 20.41 1.46
N LEU A 145 -7.09 19.28 1.00
CA LEU A 145 -7.85 19.20 -0.24
C LEU A 145 -9.22 19.90 -0.11
N GLN A 146 -9.94 19.64 0.98
CA GLN A 146 -11.21 20.30 1.27
C GLN A 146 -11.07 21.82 1.40
N ALA A 147 -10.01 22.29 2.06
CA ALA A 147 -9.74 23.73 2.21
C ALA A 147 -9.36 24.44 0.89
N ARG A 148 -9.07 23.70 -0.19
CA ARG A 148 -8.77 24.24 -1.52
C ARG A 148 -9.98 24.26 -2.46
N GLU A 149 -11.06 23.58 -2.09
CA GLU A 149 -12.32 23.55 -2.84
C GLU A 149 -13.29 24.66 -2.40
N LEU A 150 -12.97 25.36 -1.29
CA LEU A 150 -13.57 26.63 -0.85
C LEU A 150 -12.75 27.81 -1.37
#